data_AF-A0A963CSA0-F1
#
_entry.id   AF-A0A963CSA0-F1
#
_cell.length_a   1.000
_cell.length_b   1.000
_cell.length_c   1.000
_cell.angle_alpha   90.00
_cell.angle_beta   90.00
_cell.angle_gamma   90.00
#
_symmetry.space_group_name_H-M   'P 1'
#
loop_
_entity.id
_entity.type
_entity.pdbx_description
1 polymer ?
#
loop_
_entity_poly.entity_id
_entity_poly.type
_entity_poly.pdbx_seq_one_letter_code
_entity_poly.pdbx_strand_id
1 'polypeptide(L)'
;MTVKKMIDKSNKNNIINEQAGWSSVLFATRLKLLIGEESVSKFAKKCGVTESMLRKYLLGESVPGTDKLVRVAQVAGVSIRWLATGEGTRIESAGWDRVTPVQLAIVLEFERYARRRTDAGSRRAISAFVREYNAGQLEIGKIGDLDQITDDELILWRDLAWERRVEKASIDEAGLRTAIEISDELMEASGKIMDAEQKARMIVAIYRLNATTEGGLDRSMLMNLLISFS
;
A
#
# COMPACT_ATOMS: atom_id res chain seq x y z
N MET A 1 44.41 9.79 -55.25
CA MET A 1 44.13 8.39 -54.87
C MET A 1 44.02 8.36 -53.35
N THR A 2 42.84 8.50 -52.70
CA THR A 2 41.71 7.52 -52.58
C THR A 2 42.23 6.25 -51.87
N VAL A 3 41.86 5.77 -50.67
CA VAL A 3 40.62 5.64 -49.86
C VAL A 3 41.02 5.35 -48.38
N LYS A 4 40.59 6.11 -47.37
CA LYS A 4 39.55 5.85 -46.33
C LYS A 4 39.72 4.63 -45.37
N LYS A 5 39.70 4.96 -44.06
CA LYS A 5 39.22 4.23 -42.86
C LYS A 5 40.04 3.05 -42.29
N MET A 6 40.60 3.26 -41.10
CA MET A 6 40.06 2.68 -39.86
C MET A 6 40.61 3.45 -38.64
N ILE A 7 39.71 4.20 -38.02
CA ILE A 7 39.90 4.89 -36.74
C ILE A 7 39.64 3.82 -35.68
N ASP A 8 40.62 3.54 -34.81
CA ASP A 8 40.37 2.83 -33.55
C ASP A 8 41.06 3.54 -32.38
N LYS A 9 40.46 4.67 -32.00
CA LYS A 9 40.65 5.36 -30.72
C LYS A 9 39.33 6.00 -30.32
N SER A 10 38.43 5.20 -29.76
CA SER A 10 37.26 5.62 -28.97
C SER A 10 36.66 4.34 -28.39
N ASN A 11 36.38 4.18 -27.10
CA ASN A 11 35.74 5.17 -26.26
C ASN A 11 35.85 4.73 -24.78
N LYS A 12 36.75 5.34 -24.00
CA LYS A 12 36.71 5.28 -22.52
C LYS A 12 35.71 6.28 -21.93
N ASN A 13 34.92 6.94 -22.77
CA ASN A 13 33.89 7.88 -22.35
C ASN A 13 32.52 7.38 -22.81
N ASN A 14 31.87 6.56 -21.99
CA ASN A 14 30.43 6.77 -21.83
C ASN A 14 30.16 7.00 -20.36
N ILE A 15 30.51 8.25 -20.00
CA ILE A 15 29.86 9.05 -18.99
C ILE A 15 28.42 8.57 -18.84
N ILE A 16 28.14 8.01 -17.66
CA ILE A 16 26.82 7.92 -17.03
C ILE A 16 26.05 9.20 -17.31
N ASN A 17 25.31 9.19 -18.42
CA ASN A 17 24.52 10.32 -18.85
C ASN A 17 23.23 10.26 -18.04
N GLU A 18 23.12 11.18 -17.08
CA GLU A 18 21.96 11.47 -16.24
C GLU A 18 20.78 12.00 -17.08
N GLN A 19 20.21 11.11 -17.88
CA GLN A 19 18.81 11.15 -18.29
C GLN A 19 18.30 9.71 -18.18
N ALA A 20 17.60 9.40 -17.09
CA ALA A 20 17.17 8.04 -16.74
C ALA A 20 16.13 7.49 -17.72
N GLY A 21 16.61 7.07 -18.90
CA GLY A 21 15.83 6.32 -19.88
C GLY A 21 15.71 4.85 -19.48
N TRP A 22 14.61 4.23 -19.86
CA TRP A 22 14.34 2.81 -19.62
C TRP A 22 15.46 1.91 -20.19
N SER A 23 15.89 0.88 -19.44
CA SER A 23 16.98 -0.04 -19.82
C SER A 23 16.57 -1.51 -19.72
N SER A 24 16.65 -2.24 -20.83
CA SER A 24 16.33 -3.68 -20.90
C SER A 24 17.27 -4.53 -20.05
N VAL A 25 18.54 -4.12 -19.92
CA VAL A 25 19.55 -4.81 -19.12
C VAL A 25 19.27 -4.69 -17.62
N LEU A 26 18.83 -3.50 -17.17
CA LEU A 26 18.44 -3.29 -15.78
C LEU A 26 17.15 -4.03 -15.44
N PHE A 27 16.18 -4.05 -16.36
CA PHE A 27 14.97 -4.88 -16.26
C PHE A 27 15.33 -6.37 -16.13
N ALA A 28 16.20 -6.88 -17.00
CA ALA A 28 16.63 -8.27 -16.99
C ALA A 28 17.28 -8.67 -15.66
N THR A 29 18.06 -7.76 -15.07
CA THR A 29 18.67 -7.94 -13.74
C THR A 29 17.61 -8.10 -12.65
N ARG A 30 16.59 -7.23 -12.63
CA ARG A 30 15.47 -7.35 -11.68
C ARG A 30 14.68 -8.64 -11.89
N LEU A 31 14.45 -9.03 -13.14
CA LEU A 31 13.74 -10.27 -13.47
C LEU A 31 14.49 -11.51 -12.98
N LYS A 32 15.82 -11.57 -13.14
CA LYS A 32 16.66 -12.65 -12.56
C LYS A 32 16.50 -12.75 -11.05
N LEU A 33 16.47 -11.60 -10.38
CA LEU A 33 16.28 -11.49 -8.94
C LEU A 33 14.88 -11.92 -8.47
N LEU A 34 13.85 -11.89 -9.33
CA LEU A 34 12.54 -12.47 -9.04
C LEU A 34 12.49 -13.99 -9.19
N ILE A 35 13.26 -14.55 -10.12
CA ILE A 35 13.32 -16.00 -10.35
C ILE A 35 14.04 -16.70 -9.19
N GLY A 36 15.11 -16.09 -8.66
CA GLY A 36 15.87 -16.65 -7.55
C GLY A 36 16.37 -18.07 -7.83
N GLU A 37 16.13 -18.98 -6.90
CA GLU A 37 16.52 -20.40 -6.98
C GLU A 37 15.53 -21.26 -7.80
N GLU A 38 14.41 -20.69 -8.26
CA GLU A 38 13.45 -21.44 -9.09
C GLU A 38 13.96 -21.61 -10.52
N SER A 39 13.69 -22.77 -11.14
CA SER A 39 14.02 -22.96 -12.56
C SER A 39 13.27 -21.96 -13.46
N VAL A 40 13.96 -21.43 -14.46
CA VAL A 40 13.38 -20.51 -15.48
C VAL A 40 12.11 -21.08 -16.10
N SER A 41 12.08 -22.38 -16.38
CA SER A 41 10.91 -23.08 -16.97
C SER A 41 9.67 -23.01 -16.07
N LYS A 42 9.85 -23.29 -14.77
CA LYS A 42 8.76 -23.24 -13.78
C LYS A 42 8.23 -21.82 -13.59
N PHE A 43 9.11 -20.83 -13.53
CA PHE A 43 8.71 -19.42 -13.43
C PHE A 43 7.98 -18.95 -14.71
N ALA A 44 8.47 -19.31 -15.89
CA ALA A 44 7.82 -19.01 -17.17
C ALA A 44 6.38 -19.53 -17.22
N LYS A 45 6.18 -20.78 -16.79
CA LYS A 45 4.86 -21.42 -16.73
C LYS A 45 3.89 -20.66 -15.82
N LYS A 46 4.33 -20.19 -14.64
CA LYS A 46 3.48 -19.38 -13.74
C LYS A 46 3.09 -18.04 -14.36
N CYS A 47 4.04 -17.41 -15.06
CA CYS A 47 3.84 -16.14 -15.74
C CYS A 47 3.06 -16.24 -17.05
N GLY A 48 2.71 -17.46 -17.51
CA GLY A 48 1.98 -17.67 -18.76
C GLY A 48 2.80 -17.35 -20.01
N VAL A 49 4.14 -17.42 -19.92
CA VAL A 49 5.06 -17.19 -21.05
C VAL A 49 5.86 -18.45 -21.38
N THR A 50 6.37 -18.56 -22.60
CA THR A 50 7.25 -19.67 -22.97
C THR A 50 8.64 -19.49 -22.35
N GLU A 51 9.33 -20.59 -22.06
CA GLU A 51 10.69 -20.53 -21.50
C GLU A 51 11.67 -19.79 -22.43
N SER A 52 11.58 -20.02 -23.75
CA SER A 52 12.40 -19.32 -24.73
C SER A 52 12.18 -17.80 -24.69
N MET A 53 10.92 -17.36 -24.52
CA MET A 53 10.58 -15.94 -24.39
C MET A 53 11.13 -15.36 -23.10
N LEU A 54 10.97 -16.07 -21.97
CA LEU A 54 11.53 -15.62 -20.69
C LEU A 54 13.06 -15.54 -20.74
N ARG A 55 13.75 -16.47 -21.40
CA ARG A 55 15.21 -16.41 -21.59
C ARG A 55 15.63 -15.16 -22.36
N LYS A 56 14.90 -14.78 -23.42
CA LYS A 56 15.17 -13.52 -24.14
C LYS A 56 14.99 -12.29 -23.25
N TYR A 57 14.02 -12.30 -22.33
CA TYR A 57 13.85 -11.23 -21.33
C TYR A 57 15.03 -11.17 -20.37
N LEU A 58 15.54 -12.32 -19.91
CA LEU A 58 16.70 -12.40 -19.00
C LEU A 58 18.03 -12.00 -19.65
N LEU A 59 18.12 -12.06 -20.98
CA LEU A 59 19.26 -11.59 -21.76
C LEU A 59 19.13 -10.12 -22.16
N GLY A 60 17.96 -9.50 -21.95
CA GLY A 60 17.68 -8.12 -22.38
C GLY A 60 17.50 -7.97 -23.89
N GLU A 61 17.40 -9.07 -24.64
CA GLU A 61 17.22 -9.10 -26.10
C GLU A 61 15.81 -8.69 -26.53
N SER A 62 14.83 -8.85 -25.64
CA SER A 62 13.44 -8.44 -25.87
C SER A 62 12.79 -7.98 -24.58
N VAL A 63 11.69 -7.25 -24.72
CA VAL A 63 10.94 -6.64 -23.62
C VAL A 63 9.57 -7.28 -23.54
N PRO A 64 9.04 -7.59 -22.34
CA PRO A 64 7.65 -7.98 -22.21
C PRO A 64 6.72 -6.85 -22.67
N GLY A 65 5.65 -7.20 -23.37
CA GLY A 65 4.50 -6.32 -23.52
C GLY A 65 3.87 -6.03 -22.16
N THR A 66 3.02 -5.00 -22.10
CA THR A 66 2.35 -4.58 -20.87
C THR A 66 1.59 -5.73 -20.20
N ASP A 67 0.92 -6.56 -20.99
CA ASP A 67 0.20 -7.76 -20.54
C ASP A 67 1.09 -8.73 -19.75
N LYS A 68 2.27 -9.03 -20.27
CA LYS A 68 3.23 -9.96 -19.65
C LYS A 68 3.92 -9.31 -18.47
N LEU A 69 4.22 -8.03 -18.54
CA LEU A 69 4.84 -7.28 -17.45
C LEU A 69 3.94 -7.26 -16.21
N VAL A 70 2.64 -6.96 -16.39
CA VAL A 70 1.62 -7.02 -15.32
C VAL A 70 1.56 -8.43 -14.74
N ARG A 71 1.55 -9.46 -15.60
CA ARG A 71 1.46 -10.84 -15.14
C ARG A 71 2.67 -11.28 -14.32
N VAL A 72 3.88 -10.91 -14.74
CA VAL A 72 5.12 -11.18 -14.01
C VAL A 72 5.11 -10.47 -12.65
N ALA A 73 4.68 -9.21 -12.62
CA ALA A 73 4.57 -8.43 -11.39
C ALA A 73 3.60 -9.08 -10.38
N GLN A 74 2.41 -9.50 -10.83
CA GLN A 74 1.42 -10.18 -10.01
C GLN A 74 1.92 -11.53 -9.46
N VAL A 75 2.53 -12.36 -10.32
CA VAL A 75 3.05 -13.68 -9.93
C VAL A 75 4.20 -13.55 -8.93
N ALA A 76 5.02 -12.51 -9.07
CA ALA A 76 6.15 -12.25 -8.19
C ALA A 76 5.80 -11.38 -6.96
N GLY A 77 4.59 -10.83 -6.88
CA GLY A 77 4.15 -9.96 -5.78
C GLY A 77 4.96 -8.65 -5.69
N VAL A 78 5.29 -8.03 -6.82
CA VAL A 78 6.13 -6.84 -6.90
C VAL A 78 5.46 -5.70 -7.64
N SER A 79 5.89 -4.46 -7.37
CA SER A 79 5.38 -3.29 -8.08
C SER A 79 5.72 -3.38 -9.57
N ILE A 80 4.72 -3.12 -10.42
CA ILE A 80 4.94 -2.98 -11.87
C ILE A 80 5.92 -1.83 -12.15
N ARG A 81 5.82 -0.72 -11.41
CA ARG A 81 6.74 0.44 -11.55
C ARG A 81 8.17 0.04 -11.23
N TRP A 82 8.40 -0.60 -10.09
CA TRP A 82 9.75 -1.07 -9.73
C TRP A 82 10.27 -2.11 -10.71
N LEU A 83 9.44 -3.04 -11.16
CA LEU A 83 9.87 -4.04 -12.13
C LEU A 83 10.28 -3.38 -13.45
N ALA A 84 9.47 -2.44 -13.95
CA ALA A 84 9.68 -1.74 -15.21
C ALA A 84 10.89 -0.81 -15.19
N THR A 85 10.98 0.08 -14.19
CA THR A 85 11.96 1.18 -14.18
C THR A 85 13.07 0.97 -13.15
N GLY A 86 12.79 0.25 -12.06
CA GLY A 86 13.66 0.16 -10.88
C GLY A 86 13.42 1.28 -9.87
N GLU A 87 12.44 2.16 -10.12
CA GLU A 87 12.03 3.21 -9.19
C GLU A 87 10.96 2.72 -8.22
N GLY A 88 10.94 3.29 -7.02
CA GLY A 88 9.97 2.93 -5.98
C GLY A 88 10.34 1.65 -5.23
N THR A 89 9.42 1.12 -4.43
CA THR A 89 9.64 -0.08 -3.62
C THR A 89 9.48 -1.36 -4.45
N ARG A 90 10.33 -2.36 -4.19
CA ARG A 90 10.29 -3.66 -4.89
C ARG A 90 8.99 -4.39 -4.67
N ILE A 91 8.64 -4.54 -3.40
CA ILE A 91 7.31 -4.97 -3.04
C ILE A 91 6.41 -3.88 -3.57
N GLU A 92 5.38 -4.25 -4.32
CA GLU A 92 4.24 -3.35 -4.46
C GLU A 92 3.93 -2.91 -3.04
N SER A 93 3.96 -1.61 -2.77
CA SER A 93 3.62 -1.08 -1.46
C SER A 93 2.12 -1.31 -1.21
N ALA A 94 1.71 -2.57 -1.19
CA ALA A 94 0.57 -3.14 -0.49
C ALA A 94 0.98 -3.52 0.95
N GLY A 95 2.01 -2.87 1.49
CA GLY A 95 1.90 -2.26 2.81
C GLY A 95 1.98 -0.77 2.49
N TRP A 96 0.95 0.05 2.67
CA TRP A 96 0.08 0.17 3.83
C TRP A 96 -1.43 0.09 3.49
N ASP A 97 -1.75 -0.63 2.42
CA ASP A 97 -3.06 -0.65 1.74
C ASP A 97 -3.78 -2.01 1.82
N ARG A 98 -3.53 -2.80 2.89
CA ARG A 98 -4.10 -4.16 3.04
C ARG A 98 -5.53 -4.18 3.58
N VAL A 99 -5.99 -3.05 4.10
CA VAL A 99 -7.32 -2.86 4.66
C VAL A 99 -7.87 -1.61 4.00
N THR A 100 -8.86 -1.78 3.13
CA THR A 100 -9.54 -0.64 2.49
C THR A 100 -10.12 0.32 3.54
N PRO A 101 -10.37 1.60 3.22
CA PRO A 101 -10.97 2.54 4.17
C PRO A 101 -12.25 2.03 4.83
N VAL A 102 -13.07 1.30 4.05
CA VAL A 102 -14.30 0.65 4.54
C VAL A 102 -13.98 -0.48 5.52
N GLN A 103 -13.06 -1.37 5.19
CA GLN A 103 -12.64 -2.45 6.08
C GLN A 103 -12.01 -1.92 7.37
N LEU A 104 -11.28 -0.81 7.31
CA LEU A 104 -10.67 -0.18 8.49
C LEU A 104 -11.75 0.44 9.39
N ALA A 105 -12.74 1.12 8.79
CA ALA A 105 -13.89 1.64 9.53
C ALA A 105 -14.66 0.51 10.25
N ILE A 106 -14.80 -0.65 9.61
CA ILE A 106 -15.41 -1.84 10.23
C ILE A 106 -14.55 -2.35 11.40
N VAL A 107 -13.22 -2.40 11.25
CA VAL A 107 -12.30 -2.80 12.35
C VAL A 107 -12.40 -1.83 13.53
N LEU A 108 -12.43 -0.53 13.27
CA LEU A 108 -12.55 0.50 14.31
C LEU A 108 -13.91 0.43 15.03
N GLU A 109 -14.99 0.17 14.29
CA GLU A 109 -16.29 -0.04 14.92
C GLU A 109 -16.30 -1.31 15.77
N PHE A 110 -15.69 -2.40 15.30
CA PHE A 110 -15.53 -3.61 16.10
C PHE A 110 -14.77 -3.33 17.41
N GLU A 111 -13.73 -2.50 17.39
CA GLU A 111 -13.01 -2.12 18.61
C GLU A 111 -13.87 -1.32 19.58
N ARG A 112 -14.65 -0.37 19.08
CA ARG A 112 -15.63 0.38 19.88
C ARG A 112 -16.67 -0.56 20.48
N TYR A 113 -17.21 -1.46 19.66
CA TYR A 113 -18.18 -2.47 20.08
C TYR A 113 -17.61 -3.38 21.17
N ALA A 114 -16.37 -3.85 21.00
CA ALA A 114 -15.69 -4.71 21.96
C ALA A 114 -15.41 -3.99 23.29
N ARG A 115 -15.02 -2.70 23.28
CA ARG A 115 -14.77 -1.92 24.51
C ARG A 115 -15.98 -1.79 25.43
N ARG A 116 -17.20 -1.87 24.90
CA ARG A 116 -18.44 -1.81 25.69
C ARG A 116 -18.83 -3.15 26.30
N ARG A 117 -18.12 -4.24 25.97
CA ARG A 117 -18.43 -5.60 26.44
C ARG A 117 -17.38 -6.10 27.43
N THR A 118 -17.82 -6.91 28.39
CA THR A 118 -16.93 -7.57 29.36
C THR A 118 -16.12 -8.73 28.77
N ASP A 119 -16.39 -9.14 27.52
CA ASP A 119 -15.73 -10.25 26.80
C ASP A 119 -14.82 -9.78 25.64
N ALA A 120 -14.37 -8.51 25.68
CA ALA A 120 -13.50 -7.88 24.70
C ALA A 120 -12.25 -8.74 24.41
N GLY A 121 -12.14 -9.24 23.16
CA GLY A 121 -11.04 -10.09 22.71
C GLY A 121 -11.40 -11.57 22.53
N SER A 122 -12.58 -12.00 22.96
CA SER A 122 -13.06 -13.37 22.75
C SER A 122 -13.58 -13.58 21.33
N ARG A 123 -13.42 -14.79 20.77
CA ARG A 123 -14.07 -15.20 19.51
C ARG A 123 -15.60 -14.95 19.53
N ARG A 124 -16.22 -15.02 20.72
CA ARG A 124 -17.63 -14.65 20.96
C ARG A 124 -17.97 -13.21 20.62
N ALA A 125 -17.09 -12.24 20.89
CA ALA A 125 -17.33 -10.83 20.58
C ALA A 125 -17.27 -10.58 19.06
N ILE A 126 -16.36 -11.27 18.37
CA ILE A 126 -16.22 -11.24 16.90
C ILE A 126 -17.51 -11.78 16.26
N SER A 127 -17.94 -12.98 16.63
CA SER A 127 -19.15 -13.59 16.05
C SER A 127 -20.42 -12.81 16.37
N ALA A 128 -20.50 -12.17 17.54
CA ALA A 128 -21.63 -11.30 17.90
C ALA A 128 -21.67 -10.03 17.03
N PHE A 129 -20.53 -9.37 16.86
CA PHE A 129 -20.41 -8.19 16.01
C PHE A 129 -20.75 -8.50 14.55
N VAL A 130 -20.19 -9.56 13.97
CA VAL A 130 -20.45 -9.96 12.58
C VAL A 130 -21.94 -10.20 12.34
N ARG A 131 -22.62 -10.89 13.26
CA ARG A 131 -24.07 -11.09 13.19
C ARG A 131 -24.85 -9.77 13.20
N GLU A 132 -24.52 -8.86 14.10
CA GLU A 132 -25.21 -7.58 14.25
C GLU A 132 -24.92 -6.61 13.09
N TYR A 133 -23.69 -6.62 12.56
CA TYR A 133 -23.29 -5.90 11.35
C TYR A 133 -24.09 -6.38 10.13
N ASN A 134 -24.11 -7.69 9.88
CA ASN A 134 -24.82 -8.29 8.74
C ASN A 134 -26.34 -8.12 8.84
N ALA A 135 -26.89 -8.00 10.05
CA ALA A 135 -28.29 -7.69 10.30
C ALA A 135 -28.62 -6.19 10.20
N GLY A 136 -27.62 -5.32 10.06
CA GLY A 136 -27.77 -3.86 10.03
C GLY A 136 -28.23 -3.26 11.37
N GLN A 137 -27.92 -3.93 12.48
CA GLN A 137 -28.42 -3.57 13.82
C GLN A 137 -27.44 -2.74 14.65
N LEU A 138 -26.25 -2.43 14.11
CA LEU A 138 -25.27 -1.58 14.78
C LEU A 138 -25.73 -0.11 14.80
N GLU A 139 -25.34 0.65 15.83
CA GLU A 139 -25.68 2.07 15.98
C GLU A 139 -25.25 2.93 14.79
N ILE A 140 -24.18 2.52 14.09
CA ILE A 140 -23.66 3.21 12.90
C ILE A 140 -24.32 2.75 11.58
N GLY A 141 -25.18 1.73 11.63
CA GLY A 141 -25.74 1.10 10.42
C GLY A 141 -24.70 0.34 9.60
N LYS A 142 -24.89 0.29 8.28
CA LYS A 142 -23.96 -0.34 7.33
C LYS A 142 -22.91 0.66 6.87
N ILE A 143 -21.67 0.18 6.68
CA ILE A 143 -20.54 1.02 6.27
C ILE A 143 -20.18 0.71 4.81
N GLY A 144 -20.44 1.67 3.91
CA GLY A 144 -20.13 1.53 2.48
C GLY A 144 -20.95 0.43 1.80
N ASP A 145 -20.38 -0.19 0.76
CA ASP A 145 -21.02 -1.24 -0.05
C ASP A 145 -20.81 -2.66 0.50
N LEU A 146 -20.16 -2.82 1.66
CA LEU A 146 -19.89 -4.12 2.28
C LEU A 146 -21.07 -4.56 3.14
N ASP A 147 -22.02 -5.27 2.51
CA ASP A 147 -23.26 -5.70 3.16
C ASP A 147 -23.16 -6.97 4.01
N GLN A 148 -22.09 -7.75 3.82
CA GLN A 148 -21.86 -9.02 4.49
C GLN A 148 -20.36 -9.18 4.79
N ILE A 149 -20.04 -9.57 6.03
CA ILE A 149 -18.69 -9.90 6.47
C ILE A 149 -18.69 -11.23 7.24
N THR A 150 -17.53 -11.86 7.33
CA THR A 150 -17.30 -13.09 8.10
C THR A 150 -16.36 -12.85 9.28
N ASP A 151 -16.37 -13.77 10.25
CA ASP A 151 -15.45 -13.76 11.39
C ASP A 151 -13.98 -13.77 10.94
N ASP A 152 -13.65 -14.58 9.94
CA ASP A 152 -12.27 -14.74 9.46
C ASP A 152 -11.79 -13.49 8.70
N GLU A 153 -12.67 -12.82 7.94
CA GLU A 153 -12.36 -11.54 7.32
C GLU A 153 -12.10 -10.45 8.36
N LEU A 154 -12.94 -10.36 9.39
CA LEU A 154 -12.76 -9.39 10.46
C LEU A 154 -11.47 -9.65 11.25
N ILE A 155 -11.14 -10.92 11.51
CA ILE A 155 -9.88 -11.32 12.13
C ILE A 155 -8.71 -10.90 11.26
N LEU A 156 -8.76 -11.23 9.96
CA LEU A 156 -7.71 -10.88 9.00
C LEU A 156 -7.51 -9.36 8.93
N TRP A 157 -8.57 -8.57 8.78
CA TRP A 157 -8.47 -7.12 8.70
C TRP A 157 -7.95 -6.52 9.99
N ARG A 158 -8.35 -7.04 11.16
CA ARG A 158 -7.82 -6.59 12.44
C ARG A 158 -6.35 -6.91 12.57
N ASP A 159 -5.96 -8.13 12.23
CA ASP A 159 -4.57 -8.58 12.34
C ASP A 159 -3.68 -7.82 11.34
N LEU A 160 -4.19 -7.45 10.16
CA LEU A 160 -3.54 -6.60 9.17
C LEU A 160 -3.48 -5.11 9.58
N ALA A 161 -4.57 -4.57 10.14
CA ALA A 161 -4.62 -3.19 10.64
C ALA A 161 -3.64 -2.98 11.81
N TRP A 162 -3.33 -4.05 12.54
CA TRP A 162 -2.47 -4.04 13.72
C TRP A 162 -1.25 -4.94 13.59
N GLU A 163 -0.87 -5.32 12.36
CA GLU A 163 0.27 -6.20 12.08
C GLU A 163 1.56 -5.48 12.52
N ARG A 164 1.92 -5.70 13.80
CA ARG A 164 3.10 -5.24 14.54
C ARG A 164 3.55 -3.79 14.28
N ARG A 165 3.47 -2.98 15.36
CA ARG A 165 4.46 -1.92 15.64
C ARG A 165 5.83 -2.31 15.05
N VAL A 166 6.43 -1.39 14.28
CA VAL A 166 7.78 -1.43 13.68
C VAL A 166 7.85 -1.97 12.24
N GLU A 167 7.38 -1.18 11.29
CA GLU A 167 8.30 -0.71 10.24
C GLU A 167 8.37 0.80 10.37
N LYS A 168 9.58 1.34 10.50
CA LYS A 168 9.84 2.75 10.76
C LYS A 168 9.47 3.53 9.50
N ALA A 169 8.19 3.84 9.37
CA ALA A 169 7.71 4.83 8.43
C ALA A 169 8.59 6.07 8.59
N SER A 170 9.21 6.51 7.51
CA SER A 170 9.69 7.89 7.45
C SER A 170 8.47 8.75 7.70
N ILE A 171 8.35 9.31 8.91
CA ILE A 171 7.32 10.30 9.21
C ILE A 171 7.59 11.45 8.25
N ASP A 172 6.69 11.67 7.31
CA ASP A 172 6.70 12.88 6.50
C ASP A 172 6.42 14.08 7.43
N GLU A 173 7.42 14.94 7.59
CA GLU A 173 7.38 16.12 8.45
C GLU A 173 6.27 17.08 8.02
N ALA A 174 6.06 17.23 6.71
CA ALA A 174 5.01 18.09 6.16
C ALA A 174 3.61 17.58 6.55
N GLY A 175 3.33 16.31 6.31
CA GLY A 175 2.06 15.71 6.71
C GLY A 175 1.79 15.78 8.21
N LEU A 176 2.82 15.57 9.06
CA LEU A 176 2.65 15.60 10.52
C LEU A 176 2.31 17.01 10.98
N ARG A 177 3.01 18.00 10.43
CA ARG A 177 2.75 19.40 10.72
C ARG A 177 1.32 19.80 10.32
N THR A 178 0.89 19.44 9.11
CA THR A 178 -0.48 19.69 8.65
C THR A 178 -1.51 19.02 9.55
N ALA A 179 -1.25 17.81 10.04
CA ALA A 179 -2.17 17.12 10.94
C ALA A 179 -2.32 17.80 12.30
N ILE A 180 -1.23 18.38 12.82
CA ILE A 180 -1.25 19.17 14.06
C ILE A 180 -2.02 20.48 13.83
N GLU A 181 -1.74 21.18 12.74
CA GLU A 181 -2.41 22.44 12.39
C GLU A 181 -3.94 22.24 12.26
N ILE A 182 -4.36 21.20 11.52
CA ILE A 182 -5.79 20.85 11.37
C ILE A 182 -6.41 20.44 12.72
N SER A 183 -5.67 19.70 13.55
CA SER A 183 -6.13 19.32 14.88
C SER A 183 -6.41 20.53 15.78
N ASP A 184 -5.52 21.51 15.77
CA ASP A 184 -5.67 22.72 16.59
C ASP A 184 -6.81 23.60 16.06
N GLU A 185 -6.93 23.77 14.74
CA GLU A 185 -8.05 24.50 14.12
C GLU A 185 -9.41 23.85 14.44
N LEU A 186 -9.49 22.51 14.42
CA LEU A 186 -10.70 21.76 14.79
C LEU A 186 -11.07 21.93 16.27
N MET A 187 -10.07 21.94 17.16
CA MET A 187 -10.32 22.18 18.60
C MET A 187 -10.78 23.60 18.86
N GLU A 188 -10.18 24.60 18.19
CA GLU A 188 -10.59 26.00 18.29
C GLU A 188 -12.01 26.22 17.74
N ALA A 189 -12.33 25.64 16.57
CA ALA A 189 -13.64 25.79 15.93
C ALA A 189 -14.76 25.07 16.69
N SER A 190 -14.46 23.94 17.35
CA SER A 190 -15.44 23.17 18.12
C SER A 190 -15.56 23.64 19.58
N GLY A 191 -14.60 24.41 20.10
CA GLY A 191 -14.52 24.82 21.50
C GLY A 191 -14.33 23.66 22.49
N LYS A 192 -14.03 22.45 22.00
CA LYS A 192 -13.87 21.25 22.84
C LYS A 192 -12.45 21.15 23.38
N ILE A 193 -12.35 20.82 24.67
CA ILE A 193 -11.10 20.50 25.35
C ILE A 193 -10.94 18.98 25.35
N MET A 194 -9.81 18.48 24.87
CA MET A 194 -9.47 17.06 24.84
C MET A 194 -8.28 16.79 25.76
N ASP A 195 -8.23 15.60 26.36
CA ASP A 195 -7.03 15.17 27.07
C ASP A 195 -5.86 14.89 26.09
N ALA A 196 -4.65 14.80 26.62
CA ALA A 196 -3.44 14.64 25.81
C ALA A 196 -3.43 13.34 25.00
N GLU A 197 -4.03 12.25 25.51
CA GLU A 197 -4.06 10.97 24.83
C GLU A 197 -5.07 10.99 23.67
N GLN A 198 -6.26 11.55 23.90
CA GLN A 198 -7.30 11.73 22.89
C GLN A 198 -6.82 12.65 21.77
N LYS A 199 -6.16 13.77 22.13
CA LYS A 199 -5.57 14.69 21.15
C LYS A 199 -4.50 14.01 20.30
N ALA A 200 -3.61 13.23 20.91
CA ALA A 200 -2.58 12.49 20.17
C ALA A 200 -3.18 11.47 19.19
N ARG A 201 -4.25 10.76 19.59
CA ARG A 201 -4.95 9.82 18.72
C ARG A 201 -5.63 10.52 17.53
N MET A 202 -6.23 11.68 17.77
CA MET A 202 -6.86 12.48 16.71
C MET A 202 -5.82 12.99 15.70
N ILE A 203 -4.68 13.51 16.17
CA ILE A 203 -3.57 13.96 15.30
C ILE A 203 -3.06 12.80 14.44
N VAL A 204 -2.88 11.61 15.03
CA VAL A 204 -2.47 10.41 14.27
C VAL A 204 -3.52 10.02 13.23
N ALA A 205 -4.81 10.14 13.55
CA ALA A 205 -5.87 9.86 12.61
C ALA A 205 -5.91 10.87 11.45
N ILE A 206 -5.82 12.18 11.73
CA ILE A 206 -5.74 13.24 10.72
C ILE A 206 -4.50 13.03 9.82
N TYR A 207 -3.35 12.74 10.42
CA TYR A 207 -2.11 12.44 9.70
C TYR A 207 -2.28 11.29 8.71
N ARG A 208 -2.87 10.19 9.19
CA ARG A 208 -3.12 9.01 8.36
C ARG A 208 -4.11 9.30 7.24
N LEU A 209 -5.20 10.00 7.54
CA LEU A 209 -6.20 10.34 6.55
C LEU A 209 -5.60 11.24 5.46
N ASN A 210 -4.85 12.26 5.85
CA ASN A 210 -4.22 13.18 4.90
C ASN A 210 -3.22 12.47 3.97
N ALA A 211 -2.48 11.49 4.49
CA ALA A 211 -1.58 10.67 3.69
C ALA A 211 -2.29 9.76 2.68
N THR A 212 -3.58 9.47 2.88
CA THR A 212 -4.38 8.58 2.02
C THR A 212 -5.29 9.30 1.02
N THR A 213 -5.53 10.60 1.20
CA THR A 213 -6.38 11.40 0.31
C THR A 213 -5.55 12.30 -0.60
N GLU A 214 -5.50 12.00 -1.90
CA GLU A 214 -4.82 12.84 -2.90
C GLU A 214 -5.43 14.25 -3.05
N GLY A 215 -6.64 14.47 -2.53
CA GLY A 215 -7.36 15.76 -2.57
C GLY A 215 -7.43 16.54 -1.25
N GLY A 216 -6.72 16.09 -0.20
CA GLY A 216 -6.84 16.64 1.15
C GLY A 216 -8.11 16.22 1.89
N LEU A 217 -8.25 16.66 3.14
CA LEU A 217 -9.34 16.25 4.03
C LEU A 217 -10.54 17.18 3.94
N ASP A 218 -11.71 16.63 3.61
CA ASP A 218 -12.96 17.39 3.64
C ASP A 218 -13.39 17.72 5.08
N ARG A 219 -13.97 18.91 5.25
CA ARG A 219 -14.44 19.43 6.54
C ARG A 219 -15.47 18.52 7.20
N SER A 220 -16.32 17.86 6.42
CA SER A 220 -17.33 16.93 6.94
C SER A 220 -16.67 15.69 7.56
N MET A 221 -15.59 15.19 6.96
CA MET A 221 -14.84 14.04 7.45
C MET A 221 -14.09 14.36 8.74
N LEU A 222 -13.51 15.57 8.81
CA LEU A 222 -12.86 16.09 10.02
C LEU A 222 -13.84 16.26 11.19
N MET A 223 -15.06 16.74 10.93
CA MET A 223 -16.09 16.87 11.96
C MET A 223 -16.58 15.51 12.47
N ASN A 224 -16.76 14.53 11.58
CA ASN A 224 -17.10 13.16 11.98
C ASN A 224 -15.99 12.52 12.82
N LEU A 225 -14.74 12.79 12.48
CA LEU A 225 -13.59 12.33 13.24
C LEU A 225 -13.59 12.94 14.65
N LEU A 226 -13.84 14.25 14.77
CA LEU A 226 -13.92 14.93 16.07
C LEU A 226 -15.05 14.38 16.96
N ILE A 227 -16.17 13.98 16.38
CA ILE A 227 -17.27 13.33 17.11
C ILE A 227 -16.86 11.92 17.58
N SER A 228 -16.03 11.21 16.82
CA SER A 228 -15.59 9.85 17.17
C SER A 228 -14.62 9.77 18.36
N PHE A 229 -14.00 10.90 18.72
CA PHE A 229 -13.07 11.01 19.84
C PHE A 229 -13.67 11.68 21.09
N SER A 230 -14.94 12.08 21.05
CA SER A 230 -15.71 12.56 22.22
C SER A 230 -16.53 11.45 22.86
#